data_AF-A0A838R0K8-F1
#
_entry.id   AF-A0A838R0K8-F1
#
_cell.length_a   1.000
_cell.length_b   1.000
_cell.length_c   1.000
_cell.angle_alpha   90.00
_cell.angle_beta   90.00
_cell.angle_gamma   90.00
#
_symmetry.space_group_name_H-M   'P 1'
#
loop_
_entity.id
_entity.type
_entity.pdbx_description
1 polymer ?
#
loop_
_entity_poly.entity_id
_entity_poly.type
_entity_poly.pdbx_seq_one_letter_code
_entity_poly.pdbx_strand_id
1 'polypeptide(L)'
;MNEFMPAAFGPVFSAFFTGDRCRALDAGHPEGSARTLLTQTTLDSAFAHTTVVDGDMARCCLAGAWILHDFLDESHTISQGIETGSGSFWHGVMHRREGDFSNAKYWFRRVGSHEVLEQLGSRVIAISDDASSHAFVERIAPKGQFDPYAMVDACHAAIRQGGAAEAFCRRVQQAEWELLFACCYRGAIAE
;
A
#
# COMPACT_ATOMS: atom_id res chain seq x y z
N MET A 1 -16.82 -8.22 -4.95
CA MET A 1 -15.49 -7.68 -4.60
C MET A 1 -14.94 -7.05 -5.85
N ASN A 2 -14.70 -5.74 -5.88
CA ASN A 2 -14.07 -5.13 -7.05
C ASN A 2 -12.59 -5.56 -7.07
N GLU A 3 -12.21 -6.21 -8.16
CA GLU A 3 -10.85 -6.56 -8.49
C GLU A 3 -10.05 -5.29 -8.78
N PHE A 4 -8.77 -5.26 -8.41
CA PHE A 4 -7.91 -4.12 -8.74
C PHE A 4 -7.64 -4.12 -10.24
N MET A 5 -8.15 -3.10 -10.95
CA MET A 5 -8.03 -2.99 -12.40
C MET A 5 -7.06 -1.84 -12.73
N PRO A 6 -5.80 -2.13 -13.13
CA PRO A 6 -4.82 -1.11 -13.51
C PRO A 6 -5.35 -0.06 -14.50
N ALA A 7 -6.17 -0.50 -15.46
CA ALA A 7 -6.76 0.36 -16.49
C ALA A 7 -7.67 1.48 -15.93
N ALA A 8 -8.14 1.37 -14.68
CA ALA A 8 -8.96 2.41 -14.04
C ALA A 8 -8.14 3.64 -13.60
N PHE A 9 -6.81 3.58 -13.61
CA PHE A 9 -5.94 4.62 -13.04
C PHE A 9 -5.28 5.51 -14.09
N GLY A 10 -5.80 5.52 -15.32
CA GLY A 10 -5.22 6.26 -16.44
C GLY A 10 -3.95 5.60 -17.01
N PRO A 11 -3.47 6.09 -18.16
CA PRO A 11 -2.45 5.38 -18.94
C PRO A 11 -1.09 5.30 -18.24
N VAL A 12 -0.70 6.32 -17.48
CA VAL A 12 0.60 6.38 -16.80
C VAL A 12 0.65 5.36 -15.65
N PHE A 13 -0.27 5.44 -14.70
CA PHE A 13 -0.32 4.49 -13.58
C PHE A 13 -0.64 3.07 -14.02
N SER A 14 -1.52 2.90 -15.02
CA SER A 14 -1.83 1.57 -15.54
C SER A 14 -0.58 0.85 -16.04
N ALA A 15 0.40 1.56 -16.61
CA ALA A 15 1.64 0.95 -17.11
C ALA A 15 2.50 0.37 -15.97
N PHE A 16 2.55 1.04 -14.81
CA PHE A 16 3.31 0.59 -13.65
C PHE A 16 2.68 -0.63 -12.95
N PHE A 17 1.35 -0.78 -13.03
CA PHE A 17 0.64 -1.75 -12.18
C PHE A 17 0.29 -3.06 -12.88
N THR A 18 0.70 -3.23 -14.13
CA THR A 18 0.54 -4.49 -14.85
C THR A 18 1.41 -5.60 -14.23
N GLY A 19 0.85 -6.81 -14.15
CA GLY A 19 1.55 -7.98 -13.60
C GLY A 19 1.39 -8.18 -12.09
N ASP A 20 2.31 -8.95 -11.51
CA ASP A 20 2.32 -9.31 -10.09
C ASP A 20 2.76 -8.11 -9.24
N ARG A 21 1.95 -7.75 -8.25
CA ARG A 21 2.17 -6.65 -7.29
C ARG A 21 2.52 -7.16 -5.88
N CYS A 22 2.62 -8.46 -5.70
CA CYS A 22 2.94 -9.08 -4.42
C CYS A 22 4.42 -8.85 -4.09
N ARG A 23 4.73 -7.74 -3.43
CA ARG A 23 6.11 -7.38 -3.06
C ARG A 23 6.60 -8.09 -1.81
N ALA A 24 7.92 -8.06 -1.60
CA ALA A 24 8.55 -8.58 -0.38
C ALA A 24 8.05 -7.81 0.86
N LEU A 25 8.18 -8.40 2.04
CA LEU A 25 7.81 -7.73 3.29
C LEU A 25 8.90 -6.75 3.79
N ASP A 26 10.12 -6.90 3.30
CA ASP A 26 11.27 -6.04 3.59
C ASP A 26 11.49 -5.01 2.46
N ALA A 27 12.68 -4.40 2.40
CA ALA A 27 13.01 -3.36 1.44
C ALA A 27 12.87 -3.82 -0.03
N GLY A 28 12.84 -5.13 -0.29
CA GLY A 28 12.75 -5.66 -1.64
C GLY A 28 13.97 -5.27 -2.49
N HIS A 29 13.77 -5.16 -3.80
CA HIS A 29 14.83 -4.83 -4.75
C HIS A 29 14.32 -3.79 -5.75
N PRO A 30 14.83 -2.54 -5.68
CA PRO A 30 14.36 -1.46 -6.56
C PRO A 30 14.37 -1.84 -8.04
N GLU A 31 13.23 -1.67 -8.72
CA GLU A 31 13.06 -2.14 -10.09
C GLU A 31 13.68 -1.17 -11.11
N GLY A 32 14.90 -1.45 -11.55
CA GLY A 32 15.66 -0.58 -12.46
C GLY A 32 14.92 -0.21 -13.76
N SER A 33 14.10 -1.11 -14.32
CA SER A 33 13.28 -0.85 -15.51
C SER A 33 12.23 0.25 -15.29
N ALA A 34 11.71 0.39 -14.07
CA ALA A 34 10.69 1.38 -13.74
C ALA A 34 11.28 2.76 -13.39
N ARG A 35 12.53 2.82 -12.91
CA ARG A 35 13.14 4.05 -12.37
C ARG A 35 13.06 5.24 -13.31
N THR A 36 13.46 5.08 -14.57
CA THR A 36 13.47 6.19 -15.54
C THR A 36 12.07 6.76 -15.74
N LEU A 37 11.07 5.90 -15.92
CA LEU A 37 9.70 6.32 -16.17
C LEU A 37 9.07 6.95 -14.91
N LEU A 38 9.30 6.38 -13.73
CA LEU A 38 8.85 6.95 -12.45
C LEU A 38 9.46 8.34 -12.21
N THR A 39 10.76 8.53 -12.48
CA THR A 39 11.44 9.83 -12.32
C THR A 39 10.85 10.91 -13.23
N GLN A 40 10.36 10.53 -14.41
CA GLN A 40 9.73 11.45 -15.36
C GLN A 40 8.23 11.66 -15.10
N THR A 41 7.64 10.90 -14.18
CA THR A 41 6.22 10.99 -13.85
C THR A 41 5.99 12.13 -12.86
N THR A 42 5.24 13.14 -13.29
CA THR A 42 4.79 14.27 -12.48
C THR A 42 3.30 14.17 -12.25
N LEU A 43 2.72 15.00 -11.36
CA LEU A 43 1.26 15.08 -11.21
C LEU A 43 0.60 15.46 -12.53
N ASP A 44 1.15 16.45 -13.24
CA ASP A 44 0.63 16.93 -14.52
C ASP A 44 0.62 15.82 -15.57
N SER A 45 1.68 15.01 -15.68
CA SER A 45 1.73 13.93 -16.67
C SER A 45 0.89 12.72 -16.23
N ALA A 46 0.90 12.36 -14.95
CA ALA A 46 0.16 11.21 -14.41
C ALA A 46 -1.36 11.39 -14.47
N PHE A 47 -1.84 12.64 -14.31
CA PHE A 47 -3.26 12.99 -14.28
C PHE A 47 -3.70 13.78 -15.53
N ALA A 48 -2.89 13.86 -16.59
CA ALA A 48 -3.20 14.62 -17.81
C ALA A 48 -4.56 14.28 -18.45
N HIS A 49 -5.10 13.09 -18.20
CA HIS A 49 -6.39 12.61 -18.71
C HIS A 49 -7.59 13.02 -17.85
N THR A 50 -7.39 13.70 -16.72
CA THR A 50 -8.45 14.07 -15.77
C THR A 50 -8.11 15.39 -15.05
N THR A 51 -9.01 15.87 -14.21
CA THR A 51 -8.78 17.08 -13.38
C THR A 51 -8.46 16.67 -11.96
N VAL A 52 -7.30 17.12 -11.46
CA VAL A 52 -6.92 16.96 -10.05
C VAL A 52 -7.67 17.98 -9.21
N VAL A 53 -8.41 17.49 -8.20
CA VAL A 53 -9.13 18.32 -7.22
C VAL A 53 -8.50 18.29 -5.83
N ASP A 54 -7.70 17.26 -5.53
CA ASP A 54 -6.93 17.14 -4.29
C ASP A 54 -5.47 16.77 -4.62
N GLY A 55 -4.58 17.73 -4.42
CA GLY A 55 -3.15 17.58 -4.71
C GLY A 55 -2.44 16.61 -3.76
N ASP A 56 -2.86 16.50 -2.51
CA ASP A 56 -2.23 15.60 -1.53
C ASP A 56 -2.60 14.14 -1.81
N MET A 57 -3.85 13.89 -2.20
CA MET A 57 -4.28 12.58 -2.68
C MET A 57 -3.57 12.19 -3.99
N ALA A 58 -3.37 13.15 -4.90
CA ALA A 58 -2.61 12.94 -6.12
C ALA A 58 -1.12 12.59 -5.82
N ARG A 59 -0.50 13.28 -4.86
CA ARG A 59 0.86 12.95 -4.39
C ARG A 59 0.94 11.59 -3.70
N CYS A 60 -0.09 11.21 -2.94
CA CYS A 60 -0.18 9.85 -2.37
C CYS A 60 -0.12 8.77 -3.46
N CYS A 61 -0.72 9.01 -4.64
CA CYS A 61 -0.61 8.08 -5.77
C CYS A 61 0.84 7.94 -6.26
N LEU A 62 1.61 9.04 -6.33
CA LEU A 62 3.03 8.95 -6.68
C LEU A 62 3.83 8.16 -5.64
N ALA A 63 3.60 8.38 -4.34
CA ALA A 63 4.24 7.59 -3.29
C ALA A 63 3.92 6.08 -3.44
N GLY A 64 2.64 5.76 -3.67
CA GLY A 64 2.20 4.40 -3.95
C GLY A 64 2.90 3.76 -5.16
N ALA A 65 3.08 4.51 -6.25
CA ALA A 65 3.79 4.01 -7.42
C ALA A 65 5.27 3.70 -7.12
N TRP A 66 5.98 4.59 -6.42
CA TRP A 66 7.37 4.36 -6.05
C TRP A 66 7.56 3.12 -5.14
N ILE A 67 6.76 2.99 -4.07
CA ILE A 67 6.90 1.87 -3.13
C ILE A 67 6.52 0.52 -3.75
N LEU A 68 5.65 0.50 -4.77
CA LEU A 68 5.33 -0.73 -5.49
C LEU A 68 6.55 -1.29 -6.24
N HIS A 69 7.46 -0.42 -6.68
CA HIS A 69 8.69 -0.79 -7.38
C HIS A 69 9.92 -0.77 -6.45
N ASP A 70 9.69 -0.91 -5.14
CA ASP A 70 10.70 -1.01 -4.09
C ASP A 70 11.62 0.23 -3.97
N PHE A 71 11.17 1.38 -4.47
CA PHE A 71 11.84 2.68 -4.31
C PHE A 71 11.36 3.37 -3.03
N LEU A 72 11.83 2.86 -1.89
CA LEU A 72 11.39 3.29 -0.56
C LEU A 72 11.76 4.75 -0.26
N ASP A 73 12.96 5.21 -0.62
CA ASP A 73 13.42 6.59 -0.34
C ASP A 73 12.57 7.64 -1.06
N GLU A 74 12.21 7.38 -2.31
CA GLU A 74 11.34 8.25 -3.11
C GLU A 74 9.92 8.27 -2.53
N SER A 75 9.38 7.11 -2.17
CA SER A 75 8.07 7.01 -1.49
C SER A 75 8.09 7.74 -0.14
N HIS A 76 9.14 7.57 0.65
CA HIS A 76 9.33 8.23 1.94
C HIS A 76 9.35 9.75 1.76
N THR A 77 10.14 10.24 0.81
CA THR A 77 10.29 11.67 0.53
C THR A 77 8.95 12.33 0.21
N ILE A 78 8.09 11.64 -0.55
CA ILE A 78 6.76 12.13 -0.89
C ILE A 78 5.81 12.05 0.31
N SER A 79 5.71 10.88 0.94
CA SER A 79 4.74 10.62 2.02
C SER A 79 5.01 11.42 3.29
N GLN A 80 6.28 11.69 3.65
CA GLN A 80 6.61 12.52 4.81
C GLN A 80 6.08 13.96 4.68
N GLY A 81 5.92 14.45 3.45
CA GLY A 81 5.46 15.80 3.16
C GLY A 81 3.95 15.91 2.91
N ILE A 82 3.16 14.89 3.28
CA ILE A 82 1.70 14.87 3.14
C ILE A 82 1.09 14.70 4.53
N GLU A 83 0.57 15.79 5.10
CA GLU A 83 0.06 15.84 6.47
C GLU A 83 -1.41 15.37 6.58
N THR A 84 -1.73 14.23 5.98
CA THR A 84 -3.08 13.64 5.96
C THR A 84 -3.08 12.21 6.50
N GLY A 85 -4.28 11.65 6.70
CA GLY A 85 -4.44 10.24 7.05
C GLY A 85 -3.83 9.30 6.01
N SER A 86 -4.08 9.55 4.71
CA SER A 86 -3.51 8.77 3.60
C SER A 86 -1.99 8.91 3.50
N GLY A 87 -1.46 10.12 3.68
CA GLY A 87 -0.01 10.36 3.70
C GLY A 87 0.67 9.59 4.83
N SER A 88 0.10 9.66 6.04
CA SER A 88 0.56 8.88 7.20
C SER A 88 0.45 7.38 6.97
N PHE A 89 -0.56 6.91 6.22
CA PHE A 89 -0.73 5.50 5.88
C PHE A 89 0.43 5.02 4.99
N TRP A 90 0.70 5.72 3.88
CA TRP A 90 1.85 5.40 3.01
C TRP A 90 3.17 5.42 3.77
N HIS A 91 3.34 6.39 4.68
CA HIS A 91 4.52 6.50 5.52
C HIS A 91 4.68 5.29 6.46
N GLY A 92 3.58 4.83 7.08
CA GLY A 92 3.57 3.63 7.90
C GLY A 92 3.91 2.35 7.11
N VAL A 93 3.36 2.20 5.90
CA VAL A 93 3.69 1.08 5.00
C VAL A 93 5.17 1.14 4.61
N MET A 94 5.70 2.31 4.27
CA MET A 94 7.11 2.53 3.94
C MET A 94 8.03 2.08 5.06
N HIS A 95 7.84 2.59 6.29
CA HIS A 95 8.67 2.18 7.43
C HIS A 95 8.53 0.69 7.78
N ARG A 96 7.35 0.09 7.56
CA ARG A 96 7.17 -1.34 7.74
C ARG A 96 8.03 -2.13 6.73
N ARG A 97 8.11 -1.67 5.48
CA ARG A 97 8.94 -2.27 4.43
C ARG A 97 10.43 -2.08 4.70
N GLU A 98 10.88 -0.92 5.17
CA GLU A 98 12.31 -0.71 5.45
C GLU A 98 12.81 -1.45 6.71
N GLY A 99 11.88 -1.91 7.56
CA GLY A 99 12.17 -2.65 8.79
C GLY A 99 12.19 -1.79 10.06
N ASP A 100 11.88 -0.49 9.99
CA ASP A 100 11.64 0.35 11.17
C ASP A 100 10.20 0.17 11.68
N PHE A 101 9.94 -0.99 12.27
CA PHE A 101 8.61 -1.37 12.75
C PHE A 101 8.06 -0.44 13.84
N SER A 102 8.94 0.14 14.68
CA SER A 102 8.50 1.08 15.72
C SER A 102 7.98 2.38 15.11
N ASN A 103 8.69 2.90 14.11
CA ASN A 103 8.30 4.11 13.41
C ASN A 103 7.09 3.87 12.51
N ALA A 104 6.97 2.68 11.90
CA ALA A 104 5.76 2.26 11.20
C ALA A 104 4.51 2.40 12.10
N LYS A 105 4.57 1.87 13.33
CA LYS A 105 3.47 1.99 14.31
C LYS A 105 3.19 3.44 14.70
N TYR A 106 4.23 4.27 14.84
CA TYR A 106 4.06 5.70 15.08
C TYR A 106 3.23 6.37 13.97
N TRP A 107 3.52 6.08 12.70
CA TRP A 107 2.78 6.63 11.57
C TRP A 107 1.38 6.04 11.42
N PHE A 108 1.19 4.74 11.67
CA PHE A 108 -0.15 4.14 11.72
C PHE A 108 -1.05 4.78 12.79
N ARG A 109 -0.49 5.26 13.90
CA ARG A 109 -1.24 6.06 14.89
C ARG A 109 -1.74 7.40 14.33
N ARG A 110 -1.05 7.98 13.34
CA ARG A 110 -1.43 9.25 12.70
C ARG A 110 -2.46 9.09 11.57
N VAL A 111 -2.76 7.86 11.15
CA VAL A 111 -3.75 7.58 10.10
C VAL A 111 -5.16 8.01 10.51
N GLY A 112 -5.52 7.82 11.79
CA GLY A 112 -6.87 8.10 12.27
C GLY A 112 -7.92 7.15 11.69
N SER A 113 -9.16 7.62 11.57
CA SER A 113 -10.23 6.86 10.91
C SER A 113 -10.04 6.93 9.40
N HIS A 114 -9.86 5.78 8.75
CA HIS A 114 -9.57 5.70 7.32
C HIS A 114 -10.35 4.54 6.67
N GLU A 115 -11.06 4.82 5.57
CA GLU A 115 -11.97 3.84 4.92
C GLU A 115 -11.28 2.53 4.52
N VAL A 116 -10.00 2.62 4.13
CA VAL A 116 -9.18 1.47 3.75
C VAL A 116 -9.00 0.47 4.90
N LEU A 117 -8.96 0.91 6.16
CA LEU A 117 -8.83 0.00 7.31
C LEU A 117 -10.06 -0.89 7.45
N GLU A 118 -11.25 -0.35 7.21
CA GLU A 118 -12.50 -1.13 7.19
C GLU A 118 -12.53 -2.10 6.00
N GLN A 119 -12.19 -1.61 4.80
CA GLN A 119 -12.14 -2.44 3.59
C GLN A 119 -11.14 -3.59 3.72
N LEU A 120 -10.01 -3.35 4.40
CA LEU A 120 -8.99 -4.35 4.66
C LEU A 120 -9.49 -5.50 5.54
N GLY A 121 -10.30 -5.22 6.56
CA GLY A 121 -10.86 -6.26 7.41
C GLY A 121 -11.62 -7.32 6.61
N SER A 122 -12.45 -6.86 5.67
CA SER A 122 -13.18 -7.73 4.73
C SER A 122 -12.24 -8.44 3.74
N ARG A 123 -11.20 -7.76 3.25
CA ARG A 123 -10.24 -8.35 2.29
C ARG A 123 -9.34 -9.41 2.92
N VAL A 124 -8.90 -9.22 4.16
CA VAL A 124 -8.09 -10.21 4.88
C VAL A 124 -8.87 -11.51 5.08
N ILE A 125 -10.16 -11.43 5.40
CA ILE A 125 -11.03 -12.61 5.47
C ILE A 125 -11.12 -13.31 4.11
N ALA A 126 -11.28 -12.54 3.03
CA ALA A 126 -11.40 -13.10 1.68
C ALA A 126 -10.10 -13.73 1.14
N ILE A 127 -8.93 -13.30 1.63
CA ILE A 127 -7.61 -13.84 1.25
C ILE A 127 -7.34 -15.22 1.89
N SER A 128 -8.08 -15.57 2.95
CA SER A 128 -7.94 -16.85 3.65
C SER A 128 -8.44 -18.02 2.79
N ASP A 129 -7.53 -18.71 2.11
CA ASP A 129 -7.86 -19.83 1.22
C ASP A 129 -8.01 -21.18 1.94
N ASP A 130 -7.63 -21.30 3.21
CA ASP A 130 -7.73 -22.55 3.97
C ASP A 130 -7.77 -22.37 5.50
N ALA A 131 -7.95 -23.48 6.22
CA ALA A 131 -7.95 -23.52 7.68
C ALA A 131 -6.62 -23.08 8.32
N SER A 132 -5.50 -23.16 7.59
CA SER A 132 -4.18 -22.73 8.09
C SER A 132 -4.06 -21.20 8.14
N SER A 133 -4.83 -20.50 7.31
CA SER A 133 -4.86 -19.04 7.25
C SER A 133 -5.70 -18.40 8.35
N HIS A 134 -6.61 -19.15 8.98
CA HIS A 134 -7.52 -18.64 10.01
C HIS A 134 -6.77 -18.01 11.21
N ALA A 135 -5.68 -18.64 11.64
CA ALA A 135 -4.87 -18.11 12.75
C ALA A 135 -4.18 -16.78 12.40
N PHE A 136 -3.86 -16.55 11.13
CA PHE A 136 -3.31 -15.27 10.67
C PHE A 136 -4.40 -14.20 10.55
N VAL A 137 -5.59 -14.56 10.05
CA VAL A 137 -6.75 -13.67 10.00
C VAL A 137 -7.12 -13.19 11.40
N GLU A 138 -7.28 -14.08 12.37
CA GLU A 138 -7.68 -13.70 13.73
C GLU A 138 -6.61 -12.81 14.41
N ARG A 139 -5.35 -12.92 14.00
CA ARG A 139 -4.28 -12.05 14.51
C ARG A 139 -4.33 -10.65 13.92
N ILE A 140 -4.53 -10.51 12.61
CA ILE A 140 -4.37 -9.24 11.88
C ILE A 140 -5.71 -8.52 11.69
N ALA A 141 -6.81 -9.25 11.63
CA ALA A 141 -8.15 -8.73 11.47
C ALA A 141 -9.14 -9.40 12.44
N PRO A 142 -8.91 -9.34 13.76
CA PRO A 142 -9.81 -9.97 14.74
C PRO A 142 -11.24 -9.46 14.55
N LYS A 143 -12.19 -10.39 14.47
CA LYS A 143 -13.62 -10.08 14.20
C LYS A 143 -13.84 -9.25 12.92
N GLY A 144 -12.94 -9.36 11.94
CA GLY A 144 -13.00 -8.62 10.68
C GLY A 144 -12.61 -7.15 10.79
N GLN A 145 -11.98 -6.72 11.90
CA GLN A 145 -11.45 -5.36 12.04
C GLN A 145 -9.93 -5.39 11.85
N PHE A 146 -9.44 -4.80 10.76
CA PHE A 146 -8.01 -4.77 10.47
C PHE A 146 -7.25 -3.95 11.52
N ASP A 147 -6.22 -4.55 12.10
CA ASP A 147 -5.30 -3.91 13.03
C ASP A 147 -3.94 -3.67 12.34
N PRO A 148 -3.59 -2.41 12.01
CA PRO A 148 -2.33 -2.11 11.36
C PRO A 148 -1.11 -2.40 12.25
N TYR A 149 -1.26 -2.35 13.58
CA TYR A 149 -0.19 -2.69 14.52
C TYR A 149 0.07 -4.20 14.52
N ALA A 150 -1.00 -5.00 14.49
CA ALA A 150 -0.89 -6.44 14.38
C ALA A 150 -0.31 -6.86 13.01
N MET A 151 -0.65 -6.14 11.93
CA MET A 151 -0.02 -6.34 10.62
C MET A 151 1.49 -6.06 10.66
N VAL A 152 1.92 -4.97 11.32
CA VAL A 152 3.35 -4.68 11.53
C VAL A 152 4.05 -5.81 12.26
N ASP A 153 3.49 -6.30 13.37
CA ASP A 153 4.07 -7.39 14.16
C ASP A 153 4.09 -8.71 13.38
N ALA A 154 3.05 -8.98 12.60
CA ALA A 154 2.98 -10.16 11.74
C ALA A 154 4.06 -10.13 10.65
N CYS A 155 4.27 -9.00 9.97
CA CYS A 155 5.35 -8.85 9.00
C CYS A 155 6.73 -9.03 9.63
N HIS A 156 6.98 -8.42 10.79
CA HIS A 156 8.25 -8.54 11.50
C HIS A 156 8.58 -10.00 11.85
N ALA A 157 7.59 -10.75 12.35
CA ALA A 157 7.75 -12.17 12.63
C ALA A 157 7.92 -13.01 11.35
N ALA A 158 7.14 -12.71 10.30
CA ALA A 158 7.11 -13.47 9.07
C ALA A 158 8.41 -13.36 8.25
N ILE A 159 9.08 -12.20 8.24
CA ILE A 159 10.38 -12.01 7.57
C ILE A 159 11.44 -13.01 8.08
N ARG A 160 11.37 -13.40 9.37
CA ARG A 160 12.31 -14.36 9.96
C ARG A 160 11.90 -15.82 9.76
N GLN A 161 10.60 -16.09 9.73
CA GLN A 161 10.05 -17.45 9.70
C GLN A 161 9.87 -17.98 8.27
N GLY A 162 9.55 -17.11 7.33
CA GLY A 162 9.21 -17.46 5.95
C GLY A 162 7.91 -18.26 5.82
N GLY A 163 7.79 -18.97 4.70
CA GLY A 163 6.72 -19.95 4.46
C GLY A 163 5.33 -19.34 4.37
N ALA A 164 4.33 -20.02 4.93
CA ALA A 164 2.92 -19.63 4.83
C ALA A 164 2.61 -18.27 5.49
N ALA A 165 3.29 -17.94 6.60
CA ALA A 165 3.12 -16.66 7.28
C ALA A 165 3.57 -15.49 6.40
N GLU A 166 4.73 -15.63 5.76
CA GLU A 166 5.25 -14.63 4.82
C GLU A 166 4.35 -14.50 3.60
N ALA A 167 3.96 -15.62 2.98
CA ALA A 167 3.07 -15.62 1.83
C ALA A 167 1.72 -14.94 2.14
N PHE A 168 1.14 -15.20 3.32
CA PHE A 168 -0.08 -14.55 3.76
C PHE A 168 0.09 -13.04 3.95
N CYS A 169 1.12 -12.62 4.70
CA CYS A 169 1.38 -11.19 4.94
C CYS A 169 1.63 -10.44 3.63
N ARG A 170 2.32 -11.05 2.64
CA ARG A 170 2.55 -10.42 1.34
C ARG A 170 1.25 -10.19 0.57
N ARG A 171 0.32 -11.14 0.61
CA ARG A 171 -1.03 -10.99 0.00
C ARG A 171 -1.85 -9.90 0.69
N VAL A 172 -1.80 -9.82 2.03
CA VAL A 172 -2.45 -8.75 2.78
C VAL A 172 -1.84 -7.39 2.45
N GLN A 173 -0.51 -7.29 2.38
CA GLN A 173 0.19 -6.07 1.99
C GLN A 173 -0.16 -5.63 0.56
N GLN A 174 -0.29 -6.58 -0.38
CA GLN A 174 -0.76 -6.27 -1.72
C GLN A 174 -2.17 -5.66 -1.69
N ALA A 175 -3.10 -6.27 -0.95
CA ALA A 175 -4.46 -5.74 -0.83
C ALA A 175 -4.50 -4.35 -0.16
N GLU A 176 -3.65 -4.11 0.84
CA GLU A 176 -3.47 -2.81 1.49
C GLU A 176 -2.99 -1.75 0.49
N TRP A 177 -1.97 -2.07 -0.31
CA TRP A 177 -1.48 -1.18 -1.35
C TRP A 177 -2.56 -0.88 -2.39
N GLU A 178 -3.26 -1.90 -2.88
CA GLU A 178 -4.30 -1.77 -3.91
C GLU A 178 -5.47 -0.89 -3.45
N LEU A 179 -5.96 -1.11 -2.22
CA LEU A 179 -7.05 -0.33 -1.65
C LEU A 179 -6.63 1.11 -1.35
N LEU A 180 -5.43 1.31 -0.77
CA LEU A 180 -4.93 2.64 -0.45
C LEU A 180 -4.68 3.45 -1.73
N PHE A 181 -4.09 2.84 -2.74
CA PHE A 181 -3.90 3.49 -4.04
C PHE A 181 -5.25 3.89 -4.65
N ALA A 182 -6.22 2.98 -4.70
CA ALA A 182 -7.54 3.28 -5.27
C ALA A 182 -8.29 4.38 -4.51
N CYS A 183 -8.19 4.39 -3.18
CA CYS A 183 -8.72 5.46 -2.32
C CYS A 183 -8.08 6.81 -2.66
N CYS A 184 -6.75 6.87 -2.72
CA CYS A 184 -6.03 8.09 -3.04
C CYS A 184 -6.37 8.57 -4.45
N TYR A 185 -6.46 7.67 -5.43
CA TYR A 185 -6.78 8.03 -6.80
C TYR A 185 -8.18 8.61 -6.94
N ARG A 186 -9.19 7.98 -6.32
CA ARG A 186 -10.56 8.52 -6.28
C ARG A 186 -10.61 9.89 -5.61
N GLY A 187 -9.92 10.04 -4.47
CA GLY A 187 -9.86 11.32 -3.77
C GLY A 187 -9.14 12.42 -4.55
N ALA A 188 -8.20 12.05 -5.42
CA ALA A 188 -7.43 13.01 -6.21
C ALA A 188 -8.23 13.68 -7.34
N ILE A 189 -9.28 13.05 -7.85
CA ILE A 189 -9.95 13.46 -9.10
C ILE A 189 -11.41 13.85 -8.86
N ALA A 190 -11.96 14.70 -9.72
CA ALA A 190 -13.41 14.89 -9.78
C ALA A 190 -14.05 13.63 -10.37
N GLU A 191 -15.08 13.08 -9.70
CA GLU A 191 -15.95 12.04 -10.27
C GLU A 191 -16.78 12.56 -11.46
#